data_AF-A0A3B3TS84-F1
#
_entry.id   AF-A0A3B3TS84-F1
#
_cell.length_a   1.000
_cell.length_b   1.000
_cell.length_c   1.000
_cell.angle_alpha   90.00
_cell.angle_beta   90.00
_cell.angle_gamma   90.00
#
_symmetry.space_group_name_H-M   'P 1'
#
loop_
_entity.id
_entity.type
_entity.pdbx_description
1 polymer ?
#
loop_
_entity_poly.entity_id
_entity_poly.type
_entity_poly.pdbx_seq_one_letter_code
_entity_poly.pdbx_strand_id
1 'polypeptide(L)'
;MVQRVAVIGAGPSGLTSVKACLEEGLEPTCFESSDDIGGLWMFKEVPEPSRASIYRSLTINISKEMMCYSDFPIPADYPNYMHHSKILKYFRMYAEHFKILQHIRFQSRFLFSLSCLCF
;
A
#
# COMPACT_ATOMS: atom_id res chain seq x y z
N MET A 1 -14.63 -14.96 -19.28
CA MET A 1 -13.85 -15.51 -18.15
C MET A 1 -13.25 -14.32 -17.40
N VAL A 2 -13.38 -14.27 -16.08
CA VAL A 2 -12.76 -13.22 -15.26
C VAL A 2 -11.26 -13.53 -15.15
N GLN A 3 -10.39 -12.54 -15.35
CA GLN A 3 -8.95 -12.71 -15.22
C GLN A 3 -8.51 -12.56 -13.77
N ARG A 4 -7.64 -13.47 -13.30
CA ARG A 4 -7.06 -13.43 -11.96
C ARG A 4 -5.73 -12.69 -12.00
N VAL A 5 -5.53 -11.75 -11.08
CA VAL A 5 -4.33 -10.90 -11.04
C VAL A 5 -3.58 -11.12 -9.73
N ALA A 6 -2.27 -11.36 -9.82
CA ALA A 6 -1.39 -11.40 -8.66
C ALA A 6 -0.75 -10.02 -8.44
N VAL A 7 -0.95 -9.42 -7.27
CA VAL A 7 -0.29 -8.17 -6.87
C VAL A 7 0.77 -8.50 -5.83
N ILE A 8 2.01 -8.03 -6.03
CA ILE A 8 3.14 -8.30 -5.13
C ILE A 8 3.39 -7.06 -4.25
N GLY A 9 3.17 -7.20 -2.94
CA GLY A 9 3.35 -6.15 -1.94
C GLY A 9 2.10 -5.30 -1.71
N ALA A 10 1.83 -4.95 -0.45
CA ALA A 10 0.71 -4.12 0.00
C ALA A 10 1.15 -2.72 0.47
N GLY A 11 2.15 -2.14 -0.20
CA GLY A 11 2.50 -0.72 -0.08
C GLY A 11 1.52 0.19 -0.84
N PRO A 12 1.80 1.50 -0.94
CA PRO A 12 0.92 2.46 -1.61
C PRO A 12 0.55 2.05 -3.04
N SER A 13 1.50 1.51 -3.80
CA SER A 13 1.26 1.01 -5.16
C SER A 13 0.41 -0.26 -5.18
N GLY A 14 0.64 -1.18 -4.24
CA GLY A 14 -0.11 -2.42 -4.16
C GLY A 14 -1.59 -2.20 -3.86
N LEU A 15 -1.90 -1.27 -2.95
CA LEU A 15 -3.28 -0.89 -2.62
C LEU A 15 -4.01 -0.35 -3.86
N THR A 16 -3.40 0.57 -4.60
CA THR A 16 -4.05 1.10 -5.83
C THR A 16 -4.14 0.07 -6.94
N SER A 17 -3.17 -0.84 -7.08
CA SER A 17 -3.26 -1.94 -8.04
C SER A 17 -4.43 -2.87 -7.75
N VAL A 18 -4.65 -3.24 -6.49
CA VAL A 18 -5.82 -4.05 -6.10
C VAL A 18 -7.11 -3.29 -6.41
N LYS A 19 -7.20 -2.02 -6.01
CA LYS A 19 -8.36 -1.18 -6.26
C LYS A 19 -8.69 -1.07 -7.75
N ALA A 20 -7.70 -0.79 -8.58
CA ALA A 20 -7.86 -0.71 -10.04
C ALA A 20 -8.32 -2.05 -10.64
N CYS A 21 -7.78 -3.18 -10.17
CA CYS A 21 -8.25 -4.50 -10.60
C CYS A 21 -9.74 -4.71 -10.28
N LEU A 22 -10.18 -4.31 -9.09
CA LEU A 22 -11.59 -4.44 -8.69
C LEU A 22 -12.52 -3.56 -9.55
N GLU A 23 -12.11 -2.34 -9.87
CA GLU A 23 -12.88 -1.43 -10.73
C GLU A 23 -13.05 -1.95 -12.15
N GLU A 24 -12.02 -2.62 -12.69
CA GLU A 24 -12.06 -3.25 -14.01
C GLU A 24 -12.72 -4.65 -13.99
N GLY A 25 -13.30 -5.06 -12.86
CA GLY A 25 -14.00 -6.34 -12.73
C GLY A 25 -13.07 -7.57 -12.77
N LEU A 26 -11.79 -7.39 -12.43
CA LEU A 26 -10.81 -8.47 -12.29
C LEU A 26 -10.85 -9.07 -10.87
N GLU A 27 -10.18 -10.21 -10.69
CA GLU A 27 -10.07 -10.88 -9.40
C GLU A 27 -8.63 -10.79 -8.85
N PRO A 28 -8.28 -9.74 -8.09
CA PRO A 28 -6.94 -9.59 -7.54
C PRO A 28 -6.72 -10.44 -6.29
N THR A 29 -5.52 -11.00 -6.17
CA THR A 29 -4.93 -11.50 -4.93
C THR A 29 -3.60 -10.78 -4.69
N CYS A 30 -3.51 -10.02 -3.60
CA CYS A 30 -2.30 -9.35 -3.18
C CYS A 30 -1.53 -10.21 -2.18
N PHE A 31 -0.23 -10.34 -2.35
CA PHE A 31 0.65 -11.05 -1.43
C PHE A 31 1.59 -10.04 -0.76
N GLU A 32 1.46 -9.91 0.56
CA GLU A 32 2.32 -9.05 1.37
C GLU A 32 3.21 -9.92 2.25
N SER A 33 4.51 -9.65 2.20
CA SER A 33 5.51 -10.40 2.97
C SER A 33 5.41 -10.21 4.48
N SER A 34 4.88 -9.07 4.92
CA SER A 34 4.71 -8.73 6.33
C SER A 34 3.30 -8.95 6.83
N ASP A 35 3.09 -8.61 8.09
CA ASP A 35 1.86 -8.74 8.84
C ASP A 35 0.88 -7.58 8.67
N ASP A 36 1.26 -6.50 7.96
CA ASP A 36 0.41 -5.32 7.79
C ASP A 36 0.73 -4.57 6.47
N ILE A 37 -0.13 -3.63 6.10
CA ILE A 37 -0.02 -2.82 4.87
C ILE A 37 0.91 -1.60 5.05
N GLY A 38 1.14 -0.87 3.97
CA GLY A 38 1.79 0.44 3.99
C GLY A 38 3.27 0.41 3.64
N GLY A 39 3.91 -0.76 3.68
CA GLY A 39 5.30 -0.96 3.24
C GLY A 39 6.26 0.02 3.93
N LEU A 40 6.90 0.89 3.14
CA LEU A 40 7.83 1.94 3.63
C LEU A 40 7.26 2.78 4.79
N TRP A 41 5.95 3.04 4.78
CA TRP A 41 5.31 3.94 5.74
C TRP A 41 4.97 3.27 7.08
N MET A 42 5.15 1.95 7.16
CA MET A 42 5.07 1.19 8.40
C MET A 42 6.44 1.21 9.09
N PHE A 43 6.65 2.22 9.95
CA PHE A 43 7.85 2.31 10.76
C PHE A 43 8.01 1.10 11.69
N LYS A 44 9.23 0.55 11.73
CA LYS A 44 9.67 -0.47 12.68
C LYS A 44 10.96 0.01 13.35
N GLU A 45 11.08 -0.19 14.66
CA GLU A 45 12.30 0.13 15.42
C GLU A 45 13.53 -0.63 14.90
N VAL A 46 13.32 -1.90 14.57
CA VAL A 46 14.35 -2.80 14.07
C VAL A 46 14.15 -2.97 12.57
N PRO A 47 15.12 -2.55 11.73
CA PRO A 47 15.04 -2.71 10.29
C PRO A 47 14.99 -4.19 9.88
N GLU A 48 14.18 -4.51 8.88
CA GLU A 48 14.13 -5.84 8.27
C GLU A 48 15.04 -5.84 7.01
N PRO A 49 16.01 -6.77 6.87
CA PRO A 49 17.03 -6.71 5.81
C PRO A 49 16.50 -6.66 4.36
N SER A 50 15.29 -7.16 4.13
CA SER A 50 14.68 -7.26 2.79
C SER A 50 13.60 -6.20 2.53
N ARG A 51 13.51 -5.15 3.35
CA ARG A 51 12.48 -4.12 3.25
C ARG A 51 13.04 -2.73 3.46
N ALA A 52 12.44 -1.77 2.78
CA ALA A 52 12.74 -0.37 3.02
C ALA A 52 12.33 0.02 4.45
N SER A 53 13.15 0.82 5.11
CA SER A 53 12.91 1.31 6.47
C SER A 53 12.99 2.84 6.49
N ILE A 54 12.28 3.43 7.45
CA ILE A 54 12.26 4.87 7.69
C ILE A 54 12.71 5.16 9.12
N TYR A 55 13.17 6.39 9.37
CA TYR A 55 13.49 6.86 10.71
C TYR A 55 12.23 7.38 11.41
N ARG A 56 12.21 7.32 12.75
CA ARG A 56 11.01 7.61 13.57
C ARG A 56 10.39 8.96 13.29
N SER A 57 11.18 10.01 13.11
CA SER A 57 10.69 11.40 12.97
C SER A 57 10.29 11.76 11.54
N LEU A 58 10.25 10.79 10.61
CA LEU A 58 10.03 11.08 9.19
C LEU A 58 8.68 11.79 8.98
N THR A 59 8.78 12.96 8.35
CA THR A 59 7.66 13.74 7.83
C THR A 59 7.82 13.81 6.32
N ILE A 60 6.75 13.54 5.57
CA ILE A 60 6.82 13.57 4.11
C ILE A 60 7.11 14.98 3.60
N ASN A 61 7.87 15.07 2.51
CA ASN A 61 8.27 16.31 1.85
C ASN A 61 7.28 16.82 0.79
N ILE A 62 6.13 16.15 0.63
CA ILE A 62 5.09 16.47 -0.36
C ILE A 62 3.82 16.87 0.40
N SER A 63 3.13 17.91 -0.08
CA SER A 63 1.86 18.36 0.51
C SER A 63 0.78 17.29 0.40
N LYS A 64 -0.13 17.23 1.38
CA LYS A 64 -1.26 16.29 1.40
C LYS A 64 -2.10 16.35 0.12
N GLU A 65 -2.36 17.54 -0.40
CA GLU A 65 -3.18 17.75 -1.61
C GLU A 65 -2.50 17.21 -2.87
N MET A 66 -1.18 17.04 -2.85
CA MET A 66 -0.39 16.52 -3.97
C MET A 66 -0.11 15.02 -3.82
N MET A 67 -0.32 14.46 -2.62
CA MET A 67 0.02 13.08 -2.27
C MET A 67 -1.21 12.16 -2.21
N CYS A 68 -2.41 12.72 -2.03
CA CYS A 68 -3.63 11.92 -1.94
C CYS A 68 -3.91 11.13 -3.22
N TYR A 69 -4.69 10.06 -3.09
CA TYR A 69 -5.20 9.35 -4.25
C TYR A 69 -6.28 10.21 -4.90
N SER A 70 -6.41 10.13 -6.22
CA SER A 70 -7.25 11.03 -7.02
C SER A 70 -8.73 11.01 -6.63
N ASP A 71 -9.20 9.91 -6.09
CA ASP A 71 -10.59 9.64 -5.69
C ASP A 71 -10.77 9.51 -4.17
N PHE A 72 -9.72 9.76 -3.39
CA PHE A 72 -9.76 9.65 -1.94
C PHE A 72 -8.91 10.75 -1.30
N PRO A 73 -9.50 11.93 -1.04
CA PRO A 73 -8.76 13.04 -0.46
C PRO A 73 -8.32 12.73 0.98
N ILE A 74 -7.17 13.27 1.38
CA ILE A 74 -6.72 13.21 2.77
C ILE A 74 -7.62 14.09 3.64
N PRO A 75 -7.96 13.68 4.89
CA PRO A 75 -8.81 14.48 5.77
C PRO A 75 -8.37 15.94 5.95
N ALA A 76 -9.35 16.84 6.04
CA ALA A 76 -9.10 18.28 6.13
C ALA A 76 -8.29 18.66 7.38
N ASP A 77 -8.46 17.94 8.48
CA ASP A 77 -7.76 18.16 9.76
C ASP A 77 -6.29 17.66 9.76
N TYR A 78 -5.86 16.95 8.72
CA TYR A 78 -4.46 16.51 8.61
C TYR A 78 -3.54 17.68 8.21
N PRO A 79 -2.31 17.74 8.73
CA PRO A 79 -1.34 18.76 8.36
C PRO A 79 -0.91 18.59 6.89
N ASN A 80 -0.50 19.69 6.25
CA ASN A 80 -0.03 19.67 4.85
C ASN A 80 1.16 18.72 4.67
N TYR A 81 2.10 18.69 5.62
CA TYR A 81 3.20 17.75 5.65
C TYR A 81 2.99 16.79 6.81
N MET A 82 2.79 15.51 6.50
CA MET A 82 2.36 14.52 7.47
C MET A 82 3.53 13.69 8.00
N HIS A 83 3.52 13.45 9.30
CA HIS A 83 4.33 12.40 9.90
C HIS A 83 3.96 11.04 9.30
N HIS A 84 4.94 10.12 9.17
CA HIS A 84 4.75 8.81 8.56
C HIS A 84 3.57 8.02 9.17
N SER A 85 3.31 8.20 10.47
CA SER A 85 2.20 7.53 11.17
C SER A 85 0.81 8.01 10.70
N LYS A 86 0.67 9.29 10.30
CA LYS A 86 -0.58 9.78 9.68
C LYS A 86 -0.75 9.26 8.26
N ILE A 87 0.34 9.09 7.53
CA ILE A 87 0.32 8.52 6.17
C ILE A 87 -0.12 7.05 6.21
N LEU A 88 0.42 6.25 7.14
CA LEU A 88 -0.03 4.87 7.34
C LEU A 88 -1.53 4.80 7.70
N LYS A 89 -2.00 5.70 8.57
CA LYS A 89 -3.44 5.80 8.89
C LYS A 89 -4.28 6.10 7.64
N TYR A 90 -3.84 7.02 6.79
CA TYR A 90 -4.53 7.33 5.54
C TYR A 90 -4.59 6.10 4.61
N PHE A 91 -3.52 5.31 4.49
CA PHE A 91 -3.57 4.07 3.71
C PHE A 91 -4.51 3.02 4.29
N ARG A 92 -4.63 2.92 5.62
CA ARG A 92 -5.62 2.06 6.27
C ARG A 92 -7.05 2.52 5.97
N MET A 93 -7.31 3.82 6.02
CA MET A 93 -8.61 4.39 5.64
C MET A 93 -8.96 4.07 4.19
N TYR A 94 -8.00 4.22 3.27
CA TYR A 94 -8.17 3.87 1.86
C TYR A 94 -8.48 2.37 1.68
N ALA A 95 -7.69 1.51 2.33
CA ALA A 95 -7.86 0.06 2.24
C ALA A 95 -9.20 -0.42 2.82
N GLU A 96 -9.68 0.20 3.89
CA GLU A 96 -11.00 -0.09 4.47
C GLU A 96 -12.14 0.40 3.57
N HIS A 97 -12.05 1.65 3.08
CA HIS A 97 -13.08 2.27 2.25
C HIS A 97 -13.35 1.46 0.97
N PHE A 98 -12.30 1.04 0.28
CA PHE A 98 -12.39 0.24 -0.95
C PHE A 98 -12.39 -1.28 -0.71
N LYS A 99 -12.49 -1.73 0.55
CA LYS A 99 -12.52 -3.16 0.94
C LYS A 99 -11.33 -3.97 0.40
N ILE A 100 -10.15 -3.34 0.33
CA ILE A 100 -8.94 -3.92 -0.25
C ILE A 100 -8.39 -5.05 0.63
N LEU A 101 -8.52 -4.92 1.95
CA LEU A 101 -7.89 -5.82 2.93
C LEU A 101 -8.25 -7.30 2.73
N GLN A 102 -9.48 -7.61 2.30
CA GLN A 102 -9.93 -8.99 2.07
C GLN A 102 -9.21 -9.67 0.89
N HIS A 103 -8.56 -8.90 0.03
CA HIS A 103 -7.77 -9.39 -1.12
C HIS A 103 -6.29 -9.56 -0.79
N ILE A 104 -5.86 -9.24 0.44
CA ILE A 104 -4.45 -9.28 0.85
C ILE A 104 -4.19 -10.54 1.67
N ARG A 105 -3.16 -11.29 1.28
CA ARG A 105 -2.58 -12.38 2.05
C ARG A 105 -1.27 -11.91 2.66
N PHE A 106 -1.31 -11.66 3.95
CA PHE A 106 -0.14 -11.29 4.75
C PHE A 106 0.81 -12.48 4.96
N GLN A 107 2.01 -12.19 5.45
CA GLN A 107 3.07 -13.16 5.75
C GLN A 107 3.37 -14.11 4.58
N SER A 108 3.14 -13.63 3.35
CA SER A 108 3.26 -14.40 2.11
C SER A 108 4.45 -13.86 1.32
N ARG A 109 5.61 -14.50 1.50
CA ARG A 109 6.84 -14.14 0.77
C ARG A 109 6.83 -14.78 -0.62
N PHE A 110 7.01 -13.94 -1.64
CA PHE A 110 7.22 -14.41 -3.01
C PHE A 110 8.69 -14.85 -3.19
N LEU A 111 8.92 -16.08 -3.65
CA LEU A 111 10.26 -16.69 -3.73
C LEU A 111 10.86 -16.65 -5.15
N PHE A 112 10.02 -16.63 -6.19
CA PHE A 112 10.52 -16.72 -7.57
C PHE A 112 9.56 -16.03 -8.54
N SER A 113 10.06 -15.04 -9.29
CA SER A 113 9.39 -14.54 -10.48
C SER A 113 9.96 -15.27 -11.67
N LEU A 114 9.14 -16.06 -12.37
CA LEU A 114 9.38 -16.25 -13.80
C LEU A 114 9.16 -14.86 -14.41
N SER A 115 10.20 -14.28 -14.98
CA SER A 115 10.20 -12.92 -15.52
C SER A 115 9.07 -12.74 -16.53
N CYS A 116 7.97 -12.14 -16.09
CA CYS A 116 7.01 -11.44 -16.93
C CYS A 116 7.02 -9.98 -16.47
N LEU A 117 7.97 -9.23 -17.02
CA LEU A 117 7.98 -7.78 -16.99
C LEU A 117 6.85 -7.29 -17.89
N CYS A 118 5.77 -6.80 -17.31
CA CYS A 118 4.95 -5.79 -17.96
C CYS A 118 5.30 -4.46 -17.27
N PHE A 119 5.96 -3.59 -18.03
CA PHE A 119 6.24 -2.19 -17.70
C PHE A 119 4.95 -1.37 -17.64
#